data_AF-A0A818Z5D5-F1
#
_entry.id   AF-A0A818Z5D5-F1
#
_cell.length_a   1.000
_cell.length_b   1.000
_cell.length_c   1.000
_cell.angle_alpha   90.00
_cell.angle_beta   90.00
_cell.angle_gamma   90.00
#
_symmetry.space_group_name_H-M   'P 1'
#
loop_
_entity.id
_entity.type
_entity.pdbx_description
1 polymer ?
#
loop_
_entity_poly.entity_id
_entity_poly.type
_entity_poly.pdbx_seq_one_letter_code
_entity_poly.pdbx_strand_id
1 'polypeptide(L)' 'APSYSMVKNWAKRFREGREDVSDDPRSGRPISVLTVENIECVRQVIEDDPYSTYEDIIVKTDLSLWILFCIEND' A
#
# COMPACT_ATOMS: atom_id res chain seq x y z
N ALA A 1 19.37 23.51 -3.41
CA ALA A 1 20.26 22.97 -2.34
C ALA A 1 19.39 22.48 -1.18
N PRO A 2 19.79 21.43 -0.43
CA PRO A 2 19.03 20.95 0.72
C PRO A 2 18.93 22.01 1.82
N SER A 3 17.87 21.98 2.62
CA SER A 3 17.71 22.90 3.74
C SER A 3 18.71 22.60 4.86
N TYR A 4 19.06 23.61 5.65
CA TYR A 4 19.90 23.43 6.84
C TYR A 4 19.33 22.39 7.82
N SER A 5 18.00 22.36 7.98
CA SER A 5 17.33 21.37 8.83
C SER A 5 17.52 19.94 8.34
N MET A 6 17.48 19.72 7.02
CA MET A 6 17.70 18.41 6.42
C MET A 6 19.15 17.95 6.61
N VAL A 7 20.13 18.85 6.39
CA VAL A 7 21.56 18.56 6.65
C VAL A 7 21.80 18.21 8.11
N LYS A 8 21.20 18.96 9.05
CA LYS A 8 21.32 18.71 10.49
C LYS A 8 20.73 17.36 10.91
N ASN A 9 19.62 16.95 10.31
CA ASN A 9 18.99 15.65 10.59
C ASN A 9 19.87 14.49 10.11
N TRP A 10 20.38 14.53 8.88
CA TRP A 10 21.31 13.54 8.36
C TRP A 10 22.60 13.45 9.18
N ALA A 11 23.20 14.59 9.55
CA ALA A 11 24.38 14.61 10.42
C ALA A 11 24.13 13.99 11.80
N LYS A 12 22.90 14.07 12.33
CA LYS A 12 22.51 13.39 13.57
C LYS A 12 22.40 11.87 13.34
N ARG A 13 21.72 11.43 12.28
CA ARG A 13 21.52 10.01 11.94
C ARG A 13 22.84 9.26 11.76
N PHE A 14 23.80 9.86 11.05
CA PHE A 14 25.14 9.27 10.90
C PHE A 14 25.89 9.17 12.23
N ARG A 15 25.75 10.17 13.12
CA ARG A 15 26.35 10.12 14.46
C ARG A 15 25.73 9.02 15.33
N GLU A 16 24.46 8.69 15.10
CA GLU A 16 23.72 7.63 15.79
C GLU A 16 23.95 6.23 15.20
N GLY A 17 24.84 6.11 14.20
CA GLY A 17 25.28 4.82 13.67
C GLY A 17 24.53 4.34 12.42
N ARG A 18 23.72 5.19 11.78
CA ARG A 18 23.21 4.89 10.43
C ARG A 18 24.37 4.90 9.44
N GLU A 19 24.48 3.86 8.61
CA GLU A 19 25.59 3.73 7.64
C GLU A 19 25.12 3.93 6.19
N ASP A 20 23.83 3.83 5.93
CA ASP A 20 23.24 3.94 4.59
C ASP A 20 22.48 5.26 4.38
N VAL A 21 22.40 5.64 3.11
CA VAL A 21 21.67 6.82 2.61
C VAL A 21 20.26 6.48 2.11
N SER A 22 19.84 5.22 2.23
CA SER A 22 18.52 4.79 1.75
C SER A 22 17.42 5.45 2.57
N ASP A 23 16.25 5.62 1.96
CA ASP A 23 15.08 6.10 2.70
C ASP A 23 14.75 5.11 3.84
N ASP A 24 14.31 5.64 4.98
CA ASP A 24 13.69 4.79 6.01
C ASP A 24 12.47 4.08 5.39
N PRO A 25 12.08 2.89 5.91
CA PRO A 25 10.83 2.27 5.50
C PRO A 25 9.70 3.29 5.55
N ARG A 26 9.20 3.66 4.38
CA ARG A 26 8.06 4.58 4.30
C ARG A 26 6.87 3.79 4.79
N SER A 27 6.21 4.30 5.83
CA SER A 27 4.88 3.84 6.19
C SER A 27 3.96 4.14 5.01
N GLY A 28 3.85 3.17 4.11
CA GLY A 28 2.86 3.13 3.05
C GLY A 28 1.49 2.79 3.63
N ARG A 29 0.53 2.68 2.73
CA ARG A 29 -0.82 2.27 3.08
C ARG A 29 -0.80 0.91 3.81
N PRO A 30 -1.54 0.73 4.91
CA PRO A 30 -1.53 -0.52 5.65
C PRO A 30 -2.08 -1.66 4.78
N ILE A 31 -1.23 -2.63 4.47
CA ILE A 31 -1.56 -3.92 3.84
C ILE A 31 -2.44 -4.79 4.76
N SER A 32 -2.70 -4.37 6.01
CA SER A 32 -3.55 -5.10 6.95
C SER A 32 -5.01 -5.29 6.51
N VAL A 33 -5.46 -4.58 5.46
CA VAL A 33 -6.82 -4.71 4.91
C VAL A 33 -6.89 -5.72 3.75
N LEU A 34 -5.73 -6.10 3.20
CA LEU A 34 -5.58 -7.15 2.19
C LEU A 34 -5.46 -8.51 2.88
N THR A 35 -6.55 -8.98 3.47
CA THR A 35 -6.59 -10.36 3.95
C THR A 35 -6.65 -11.31 2.77
N VAL A 36 -6.13 -12.54 2.94
CA VAL A 36 -6.16 -13.56 1.89
C VAL A 36 -7.59 -13.84 1.44
N GLU A 37 -8.54 -13.78 2.38
CA GLU A 37 -9.96 -13.96 2.12
C GLU A 37 -10.52 -12.86 1.19
N ASN A 38 -10.14 -11.59 1.40
CA ASN A 38 -10.61 -10.48 0.57
C ASN A 38 -10.04 -10.58 -0.85
N ILE A 39 -8.76 -10.97 -0.98
CA ILE A 39 -8.11 -11.18 -2.28
C ILE A 39 -8.82 -12.32 -3.03
N GLU A 40 -9.07 -13.44 -2.35
CA GLU A 40 -9.71 -14.60 -2.98
C GLU A 40 -11.17 -14.31 -3.36
N CYS A 41 -11.89 -13.53 -2.56
CA CYS A 41 -13.26 -13.13 -2.87
C CYS A 41 -13.33 -12.26 -4.12
N VAL A 42 -12.42 -11.29 -4.27
CA VAL A 42 -12.30 -10.48 -5.51
C VAL A 42 -11.89 -11.36 -6.70
N ARG A 43 -10.95 -12.28 -6.50
CA ARG A 43 -10.48 -13.22 -7.53
C ARG A 43 -11.62 -14.07 -8.09
N GLN A 44 -12.47 -14.63 -7.22
CA GLN A 44 -13.64 -15.42 -7.62
C GLN A 44 -14.63 -14.62 -8.46
N VAL A 45 -14.93 -13.37 -8.08
CA VAL A 45 -15.85 -12.53 -8.86
C VAL A 45 -15.33 -12.27 -10.27
N ILE A 46 -14.02 -12.03 -10.42
CA ILE A 46 -13.37 -11.80 -11.73
C ILE A 46 -13.31 -13.09 -12.56
N GLU A 47 -13.08 -14.25 -11.92
CA GLU A 47 -13.11 -15.55 -12.61
C GLU A 47 -14.50 -15.90 -13.14
N ASP A 48 -15.54 -15.60 -12.35
CA ASP A 48 -16.94 -15.83 -12.72
C ASP A 48 -17.43 -14.86 -13.82
N ASP A 49 -17.00 -13.59 -13.75
CA ASP A 49 -17.33 -12.56 -14.73
C ASP A 49 -16.14 -11.61 -14.96
N PRO A 50 -15.33 -11.87 -16.01
CA PRO A 50 -14.16 -11.04 -16.34
C PRO A 50 -14.48 -9.59 -16.74
N TYR A 51 -15.76 -9.25 -16.98
CA TYR A 51 -16.21 -7.91 -17.34
C TYR A 51 -16.88 -7.17 -16.18
N SER A 52 -16.86 -7.73 -14.97
CA SER A 52 -17.40 -7.08 -13.78
C SER A 52 -16.74 -5.72 -13.52
N THR A 53 -17.55 -4.71 -13.22
CA THR A 53 -17.08 -3.37 -12.88
C THR A 53 -16.61 -3.30 -11.41
N TYR A 54 -15.94 -2.20 -11.04
CA TYR A 54 -15.58 -1.97 -9.64
C TYR A 54 -16.81 -1.92 -8.74
N GLU A 55 -17.90 -1.28 -9.18
CA GLU A 55 -19.15 -1.24 -8.44
C GLU A 55 -19.74 -2.65 -8.24
N ASP A 56 -19.69 -3.50 -9.27
CA ASP A 56 -20.21 -4.87 -9.17
C ASP A 56 -19.40 -5.70 -8.16
N ILE A 57 -18.08 -5.59 -8.18
CA ILE A 57 -17.21 -6.35 -7.25
C ILE A 57 -17.43 -5.87 -5.82
N ILE A 58 -17.55 -4.57 -5.58
CA ILE A 58 -17.88 -4.00 -4.26
C ILE A 58 -19.19 -4.59 -3.74
N VAL A 59 -20.24 -4.56 -4.56
CA VAL A 59 -21.56 -5.04 -4.14
C VAL A 59 -21.56 -6.54 -3.87
N LYS A 60 -20.80 -7.33 -4.66
CA LYS A 60 -20.71 -8.79 -4.50
C LYS A 60 -19.87 -9.21 -3.30
N THR A 61 -18.82 -8.46 -2.97
CA THR A 61 -17.86 -8.82 -1.92
C THR A 61 -18.11 -8.07 -0.60
N ASP A 62 -18.98 -7.07 -0.61
CA ASP A 62 -19.24 -6.12 0.48
C ASP A 62 -17.96 -5.41 0.97
N LEU A 63 -16.98 -5.27 0.07
CA LEU A 63 -15.71 -4.61 0.32
C LEU A 63 -15.75 -3.15 -0.10
N SER A 64 -15.04 -2.29 0.62
CA SER A 64 -14.92 -0.89 0.21
C SER A 64 -14.12 -0.72 -1.10
N LEU A 65 -14.47 0.27 -1.92
CA LEU A 65 -13.74 0.65 -3.14
C LEU A 65 -12.22 0.80 -2.91
N TRP A 66 -11.89 1.35 -1.74
CA TRP A 66 -10.52 1.50 -1.27
C TRP A 66 -9.80 0.15 -1.31
N ILE A 67 -10.36 -0.93 -0.76
CA ILE A 67 -9.73 -2.26 -0.73
C ILE A 67 -9.45 -2.78 -2.15
N LEU A 68 -10.37 -2.60 -3.09
CA LEU A 68 -10.15 -2.96 -4.50
C LEU A 68 -8.97 -2.19 -5.12
N PHE A 69 -8.89 -0.88 -4.84
CA PHE A 69 -7.77 -0.07 -5.29
C PHE A 69 -6.43 -0.48 -4.66
N CYS A 70 -6.43 -1.04 -3.44
CA CYS A 70 -5.24 -1.70 -2.89
C CYS A 70 -4.85 -2.91 -3.74
N ILE A 71 -5.80 -3.82 -4.02
CA ILE A 71 -5.55 -5.10 -4.69
C ILE A 71 -4.98 -4.89 -6.10
N GLU A 72 -5.45 -3.86 -6.82
CA GLU A 72 -4.96 -3.55 -8.18
C GLU A 72 -3.54 -2.96 -8.19
N ASN A 73 -3.10 -2.30 -7.11
CA ASN A 73 -1.85 -1.54 -7.05
C ASN A 73 -0.78 -2.19 -6.15
N ASP A 74 -0.98 -3.44 -5.74
CA ASP A 74 0.04 -4.31 -5.09
C ASP A 74 0.71 -5.19 -6.16
#